data_AF-A0A849QZD9-F1
#
_entry.id   AF-A0A849QZD9-F1
#
_cell.length_a   1.000
_cell.length_b   1.000
_cell.length_c   1.000
_cell.angle_alpha   90.00
_cell.angle_beta   90.00
_cell.angle_gamma   90.00
#
_symmetry.space_group_name_H-M   'P 1'
#
loop_
_entity.id
_entity.type
_entity.pdbx_description
1 polymer ?
#
loop_
_entity_poly.entity_id
_entity_poly.type
_entity_poly.pdbx_seq_one_letter_code
_entity_poly.pdbx_strand_id
1 'polypeptide(L)'
;MYEPYENPIPNEWLTIDAPATVDANSTATVNVTVDVPTDVKGEYGGCIKLNIDDSATERWGMDYEVDIRLEVWKQPKTAYQQNFTVKQGQNFSVVISASQWGYDKYATGAEETEEPSFKVSLALADLEGEDMTPELSKTVKTVGVSLGSDYLPLEDVTSEETYHVSHIEYSETYKVTNATGGVWTLKILPKNTQSFEYTIEIGG
;
A
#
# COMPACT_ATOMS: atom_id res chain seq x y z
N MET A 1 -16.49 -26.60 4.17
CA MET A 1 -15.05 -26.73 3.93
C MET A 1 -14.59 -25.39 3.41
N TYR A 2 -13.82 -24.63 4.19
CA TYR A 2 -13.11 -23.47 3.68
C TYR A 2 -12.10 -24.00 2.64
N GLU A 3 -12.05 -23.36 1.47
CA GLU A 3 -10.97 -23.65 0.53
C GLU A 3 -9.64 -23.32 1.23
N PRO A 4 -8.63 -24.20 1.14
CA PRO A 4 -7.33 -23.89 1.69
C PRO A 4 -6.82 -22.60 1.03
N TYR A 5 -6.23 -21.69 1.82
CA TYR A 5 -5.60 -20.49 1.27
C TYR A 5 -4.66 -20.89 0.12
N GLU A 6 -4.76 -20.21 -1.03
CA GLU A 6 -3.96 -20.56 -2.21
C GLU A 6 -2.46 -20.60 -1.88
N ASN A 7 -1.99 -19.72 -0.98
CA ASN A 7 -0.70 -19.85 -0.32
C ASN A 7 -0.83 -19.70 1.21
N PRO A 8 -0.57 -20.75 2.00
CA PRO A 8 -0.50 -20.61 3.44
C PRO A 8 0.74 -19.81 3.85
N ILE A 9 0.64 -19.00 4.91
CA ILE A 9 1.82 -18.37 5.53
C ILE A 9 2.72 -19.48 6.11
N PRO A 10 4.00 -19.57 5.71
CA PRO A 10 4.92 -20.57 6.25
C PRO A 10 5.15 -20.40 7.75
N ASN A 11 5.15 -21.51 8.51
CA ASN A 11 5.41 -21.49 9.96
C ASN A 11 6.78 -20.88 10.32
N GLU A 12 7.75 -20.98 9.43
CA GLU A 12 9.08 -20.40 9.60
C GLU A 12 9.11 -18.87 9.54
N TRP A 13 8.05 -18.22 9.03
CA TRP A 13 7.90 -16.76 9.07
C TRP A 13 7.21 -16.29 10.35
N LEU A 14 6.65 -17.21 11.14
CA LEU A 14 5.75 -16.87 12.24
C LEU A 14 6.40 -17.07 13.59
N THR A 15 6.35 -16.02 14.40
CA THR A 15 6.59 -16.09 15.84
C THR A 15 5.32 -15.65 16.56
N ILE A 16 4.78 -16.52 17.41
CA ILE A 16 3.59 -16.23 18.22
C ILE A 16 4.01 -16.26 19.69
N ASP A 17 3.87 -15.12 20.37
CA ASP A 17 4.04 -14.99 21.81
C ASP A 17 2.66 -14.77 22.45
N ALA A 18 2.23 -15.77 23.22
CA ALA A 18 0.90 -15.83 23.80
C ALA A 18 0.96 -16.27 25.27
N PRO A 19 0.13 -15.70 26.15
CA PRO A 19 0.01 -16.17 27.53
C PRO A 19 -0.64 -17.55 27.58
N ALA A 20 -0.19 -18.40 28.49
CA ALA A 20 -0.73 -19.75 28.66
C ALA A 20 -2.14 -19.77 29.28
N THR A 21 -2.50 -18.73 30.04
CA THR A 21 -3.79 -18.60 30.73
C THR A 21 -4.21 -17.14 30.80
N VAL A 22 -5.52 -16.90 30.84
CA VAL A 22 -6.12 -15.58 31.03
C VAL A 22 -7.03 -15.65 32.24
N ASP A 23 -6.87 -14.73 33.19
CA ASP A 23 -7.67 -14.70 34.41
C ASP A 23 -9.13 -14.32 34.10
N ALA A 24 -10.06 -14.75 34.95
CA ALA A 24 -11.47 -14.39 34.80
C ALA A 24 -11.67 -12.87 34.83
N ASN A 25 -12.47 -12.36 33.89
CA ASN A 25 -12.72 -10.92 33.69
C ASN A 25 -11.46 -10.09 33.37
N SER A 26 -10.43 -10.71 32.79
CA SER A 26 -9.22 -10.03 32.32
C SER A 26 -9.07 -10.13 30.80
N THR A 27 -8.23 -9.28 30.23
CA THR A 27 -7.81 -9.32 28.84
C THR A 27 -6.34 -9.68 28.74
N ALA A 28 -5.96 -10.34 27.66
CA ALA A 28 -4.57 -10.64 27.38
C ALA A 28 -4.29 -10.45 25.89
N THR A 29 -3.04 -10.12 25.57
CA THR A 29 -2.58 -9.83 24.21
C THR A 29 -1.78 -11.02 23.68
N VAL A 30 -2.09 -11.43 22.45
CA VAL A 30 -1.28 -12.37 21.68
C VAL A 30 -0.48 -11.55 20.66
N ASN A 31 0.84 -11.61 20.75
CA ASN A 31 1.73 -10.93 19.80
C ASN A 31 2.07 -11.90 18.66
N VAL A 32 1.81 -11.48 17.43
CA VAL A 32 2.12 -12.25 16.23
C VAL A 32 3.11 -11.44 15.40
N THR A 33 4.28 -12.03 15.15
CA THR A 33 5.32 -11.45 14.28
C THR A 33 5.42 -12.28 13.01
N VAL A 34 5.43 -11.60 11.86
CA VAL A 34 5.56 -12.21 10.54
C VAL A 34 6.83 -11.70 9.84
N ASP A 35 7.87 -12.54 9.79
CA ASP A 35 9.15 -12.24 9.16
C ASP A 35 9.11 -12.62 7.66
N VAL A 36 8.69 -11.67 6.83
CA VAL A 36 8.50 -11.89 5.39
C VAL A 36 9.85 -11.87 4.64
N PRO A 37 10.23 -12.93 3.92
CA PRO A 37 11.46 -12.93 3.12
C PRO A 37 11.42 -11.90 1.98
N THR A 38 12.59 -11.32 1.67
CA THR A 38 12.70 -10.28 0.63
C THR A 38 12.41 -10.78 -0.80
N ASP A 39 12.44 -12.09 -1.02
CA ASP A 39 12.34 -12.73 -2.33
C ASP A 39 10.95 -13.30 -2.65
N VAL A 40 9.97 -13.16 -1.76
CA VAL A 40 8.60 -13.64 -1.99
C VAL A 40 7.66 -12.57 -2.58
N LYS A 41 6.56 -13.03 -3.18
CA LYS A 41 5.49 -12.18 -3.73
C LYS A 41 4.17 -12.93 -3.71
N GLY A 42 3.07 -12.20 -3.69
CA GLY A 42 1.71 -12.74 -3.78
C GLY A 42 0.95 -12.62 -2.47
N GLU A 43 -0.26 -13.18 -2.47
CA GLU A 43 -1.13 -13.24 -1.30
C GLU A 43 -0.82 -14.49 -0.48
N TYR A 44 -0.68 -14.31 0.82
CA TYR A 44 -0.51 -15.35 1.82
C TYR A 44 -1.62 -15.25 2.85
N GLY A 45 -2.20 -16.38 3.21
CA GLY A 45 -3.28 -16.46 4.18
C GLY A 45 -3.00 -17.49 5.25
N GLY A 46 -3.62 -17.33 6.41
CA GLY A 46 -3.52 -18.29 7.49
C GLY A 46 -4.60 -18.04 8.52
N CYS A 47 -4.82 -19.06 9.35
CA CYS A 47 -5.70 -18.98 10.49
C CYS A 47 -4.88 -19.34 11.74
N ILE A 48 -4.94 -18.47 12.76
CA ILE A 48 -4.41 -18.75 14.09
C ILE A 48 -5.55 -19.29 14.94
N LYS A 49 -5.44 -20.56 15.31
CA LYS A 49 -6.30 -21.17 16.33
C LYS A 49 -5.85 -20.71 17.70
N LEU A 50 -6.75 -20.06 18.44
CA LEU A 50 -6.47 -19.57 19.80
C LEU A 50 -6.49 -20.70 20.84
N ASN A 51 -7.04 -21.87 20.49
CA ASN A 51 -7.14 -23.05 21.35
C ASN A 51 -7.75 -22.76 22.73
N ILE A 52 -8.77 -21.90 22.77
CA ILE A 52 -9.49 -21.57 24.00
C ILE A 52 -10.34 -22.78 24.41
N ASP A 53 -10.07 -23.31 25.60
CA ASP A 53 -10.84 -24.39 26.21
C ASP A 53 -12.18 -23.85 26.74
N ASP A 54 -13.19 -23.82 25.87
CA ASP A 54 -14.55 -23.40 26.20
C ASP A 54 -15.57 -24.46 25.77
N SER A 55 -16.23 -25.10 26.73
CA SER A 55 -17.32 -26.06 26.47
C SER A 55 -18.46 -25.53 25.58
N ALA A 56 -18.61 -24.20 25.42
CA ALA A 56 -19.58 -23.61 24.52
C ALA A 56 -19.19 -23.75 23.03
N THR A 57 -17.90 -23.81 22.69
CA THR A 57 -17.43 -24.00 21.30
C THR A 57 -17.67 -25.43 20.80
N GLU A 58 -17.51 -26.42 21.69
CA GLU A 58 -17.82 -27.83 21.40
C GLU A 58 -19.28 -28.03 20.98
N ARG A 59 -20.20 -27.25 21.56
CA ARG A 59 -21.64 -27.33 21.26
C ARG A 59 -21.99 -26.90 19.84
N TRP A 60 -21.21 -25.99 19.26
CA TRP A 60 -21.45 -25.42 17.93
C TRP A 60 -20.42 -25.86 16.88
N GLY A 61 -19.37 -26.59 17.29
CA GLY A 61 -18.30 -27.06 16.41
C GLY A 61 -17.51 -25.91 15.78
N MET A 62 -17.38 -24.78 16.49
CA MET A 62 -16.71 -23.57 16.02
C MET A 62 -15.57 -23.22 16.98
N ASP A 63 -14.32 -23.36 16.53
CA ASP A 63 -13.16 -22.88 17.28
C ASP A 63 -13.04 -21.35 17.20
N TYR A 64 -12.41 -20.74 18.20
CA TYR A 64 -12.00 -19.34 18.13
C TYR A 64 -10.74 -19.21 17.29
N GLU A 65 -10.88 -18.49 16.19
CA GLU A 65 -9.88 -18.38 15.12
C GLU A 65 -9.66 -16.92 14.72
N VAL A 66 -8.42 -16.59 14.38
CA VAL A 66 -8.02 -15.28 13.85
C VAL A 66 -7.47 -15.46 12.45
N ASP A 67 -8.13 -14.86 11.48
CA ASP A 67 -7.68 -14.85 10.09
C ASP A 67 -6.58 -13.82 9.88
N ILE A 68 -5.49 -14.23 9.24
CA ILE A 68 -4.41 -13.36 8.79
C ILE A 68 -4.32 -13.46 7.27
N ARG A 69 -4.27 -12.30 6.62
CA ARG A 69 -4.03 -12.15 5.19
C ARG A 69 -2.94 -11.11 4.97
N LEU A 70 -1.95 -11.47 4.17
CA LEU A 70 -0.81 -10.65 3.81
C LEU A 70 -0.67 -10.60 2.29
N GLU A 71 -0.64 -9.40 1.72
CA GLU A 71 -0.29 -9.20 0.31
C GLU A 71 1.14 -8.68 0.21
N VAL A 72 2.04 -9.48 -0.36
CA VAL A 72 3.45 -9.12 -0.55
C VAL A 72 3.68 -8.68 -1.99
N TRP A 73 3.93 -7.39 -2.18
CA TRP A 73 4.31 -6.83 -3.48
C TRP A 73 5.81 -6.50 -3.55
N LYS A 74 6.34 -6.48 -4.76
CA LYS A 74 7.72 -6.03 -5.03
C LYS A 74 7.71 -4.79 -5.90
N GLN A 75 8.52 -3.81 -5.51
CA GLN A 75 8.75 -2.65 -6.37
C GLN A 75 9.39 -3.08 -7.70
N PRO A 76 8.90 -2.59 -8.84
CA PRO A 76 9.50 -2.88 -10.14
C PRO A 76 10.90 -2.27 -10.21
N LYS A 77 11.82 -2.97 -10.90
CA LYS A 77 13.17 -2.44 -11.20
C LYS A 77 13.23 -1.70 -12.54
N THR A 78 12.19 -1.84 -13.35
CA THR A 78 12.09 -1.27 -14.69
C THR A 78 10.94 -0.27 -14.70
N ALA A 79 11.18 0.90 -15.30
CA ALA A 79 10.16 1.92 -15.42
C ALA A 79 9.00 1.45 -16.32
N TYR A 80 7.78 1.82 -15.96
CA TYR A 80 6.64 1.78 -16.85
C TYR A 80 6.85 2.81 -17.96
N GLN A 81 6.55 2.45 -19.21
CA GLN A 81 6.80 3.32 -20.37
C GLN A 81 5.52 3.56 -21.17
N GLN A 82 5.28 4.81 -21.53
CA GLN A 82 4.15 5.20 -22.37
C GLN A 82 4.57 6.23 -23.41
N ASN A 83 4.20 5.99 -24.68
CA ASN A 83 4.42 6.94 -25.76
C ASN A 83 3.23 7.89 -25.94
N PHE A 84 3.53 9.14 -26.28
CA PHE A 84 2.55 10.17 -26.64
C PHE A 84 3.16 11.18 -27.62
N THR A 85 2.32 11.89 -28.38
CA THR A 85 2.78 12.81 -29.42
C THR A 85 2.51 14.24 -29.01
N VAL A 86 3.53 15.10 -29.16
CA VAL A 86 3.43 16.54 -28.87
C VAL A 86 3.77 17.32 -30.14
N LYS A 87 3.06 18.41 -30.43
CA LYS A 87 3.41 19.31 -31.54
C LYS A 87 4.49 20.30 -31.09
N GLN A 88 5.28 20.75 -32.07
CA GLN A 88 6.34 21.73 -31.82
C GLN A 88 5.80 22.97 -31.10
N GLY A 89 6.46 23.33 -29.99
CA GLY A 89 6.14 24.51 -29.19
C GLY A 89 4.95 24.36 -28.24
N GLN A 90 4.31 23.17 -28.17
CA GLN A 90 3.25 22.94 -27.18
C GLN A 90 3.84 22.75 -25.78
N ASN A 91 3.06 23.15 -24.78
CA ASN A 91 3.31 22.78 -23.39
C ASN A 91 2.57 21.47 -23.09
N PHE A 92 3.14 20.67 -22.20
CA PHE A 92 2.44 19.53 -21.62
C PHE A 92 2.78 19.38 -20.13
N SER A 93 1.86 18.75 -19.41
CA SER A 93 2.04 18.35 -18.01
C SER A 93 1.90 16.84 -17.88
N VAL A 94 2.60 16.27 -16.91
CA VAL A 94 2.40 14.90 -16.46
C VAL A 94 2.07 14.96 -14.97
N VAL A 95 0.88 14.52 -14.62
CA VAL A 95 0.44 14.38 -13.24
C VAL A 95 0.46 12.90 -12.89
N ILE A 96 1.21 12.54 -11.86
CA ILE A 96 1.26 11.16 -11.34
C ILE A 96 0.64 11.20 -9.96
N SER A 97 -0.21 10.22 -9.64
CA SER A 97 -0.86 10.10 -8.34
C SER A 97 -0.77 8.68 -7.80
N ALA A 98 -0.61 8.55 -6.48
CA ALA A 98 -0.72 7.30 -5.75
C ALA A 98 -1.59 7.49 -4.51
N SER A 99 -2.35 6.46 -4.16
CA SER A 99 -3.10 6.40 -2.92
C SER A 99 -2.56 5.30 -2.02
N GLN A 100 -2.46 5.62 -0.73
CA GLN A 100 -2.16 4.67 0.33
C GLN A 100 -3.35 4.63 1.27
N TRP A 101 -3.88 3.44 1.50
CA TRP A 101 -4.97 3.22 2.45
C TRP A 101 -4.40 2.96 3.84
N GLY A 102 -5.01 3.57 4.86
CA GLY A 102 -4.62 3.40 6.27
C GLY A 102 -5.03 2.05 6.85
N TYR A 103 -4.58 0.95 6.26
CA TYR A 103 -4.78 -0.40 6.80
C TYR A 103 -3.85 -0.71 7.99
N ASP A 104 -2.85 0.14 8.21
CA ASP A 104 -1.94 0.16 9.36
C ASP A 104 -2.65 0.39 10.71
N LYS A 105 -3.95 0.74 10.70
CA LYS A 105 -4.82 0.87 11.88
C LYS A 105 -4.90 -0.33 12.84
N TYR A 106 -4.35 -1.49 12.46
CA TYR A 106 -4.33 -2.70 13.31
C TYR A 106 -2.93 -3.21 13.65
N ALA A 107 -1.87 -2.54 13.15
CA ALA A 107 -0.49 -2.90 13.43
C ALA A 107 0.07 -1.98 14.52
N THR A 108 0.20 -2.48 15.75
CA THR A 108 0.93 -1.76 16.79
C THR A 108 2.43 -1.79 16.47
N GLY A 109 3.05 -0.61 16.40
CA GLY A 109 4.49 -0.47 16.16
C GLY A 109 4.94 -0.50 14.69
N ALA A 110 4.03 -0.30 13.73
CA ALA A 110 4.44 0.01 12.36
C ALA A 110 5.23 1.32 12.37
N GLU A 111 6.48 1.28 11.90
CA GLU A 111 7.28 2.50 11.69
C GLU A 111 6.58 3.44 10.70
N GLU A 112 6.92 4.73 10.73
CA GLU A 112 6.41 5.70 9.75
C GLU A 112 6.54 5.13 8.35
N THR A 113 5.38 4.96 7.69
CA THR A 113 5.32 4.45 6.34
C THR A 113 6.04 5.44 5.41
N GLU A 114 7.04 4.97 4.64
CA GLU A 114 7.71 5.83 3.68
C GLU A 114 6.68 6.49 2.74
N GLU A 115 6.84 7.75 2.36
CA GLU A 115 5.94 8.34 1.37
C GLU A 115 6.19 7.77 -0.04
N PRO A 116 5.15 7.60 -0.87
CA PRO A 116 5.33 7.17 -2.25
C PRO A 116 6.09 8.25 -3.04
N SER A 117 6.95 7.84 -3.95
CA SER A 117 7.71 8.75 -4.82
C SER A 117 7.95 8.17 -6.20
N PHE A 118 8.24 9.03 -7.18
CA PHE A 118 8.39 8.63 -8.57
C PHE A 118 9.69 9.16 -9.17
N LYS A 119 10.48 8.27 -9.77
CA LYS A 119 11.57 8.68 -10.66
C LYS A 119 11.03 8.77 -12.08
N VAL A 120 10.95 9.99 -12.60
CA VAL A 120 10.38 10.28 -13.92
C VAL A 120 11.47 10.68 -14.90
N SER A 121 11.43 10.12 -16.11
CA SER A 121 12.24 10.58 -17.24
C SER A 121 11.45 10.60 -18.54
N LEU A 122 11.87 11.46 -19.46
CA LEU A 122 11.24 11.70 -20.75
C LEU A 122 12.29 11.52 -21.85
N ALA A 123 11.99 10.67 -22.83
CA ALA A 123 12.82 10.50 -24.03
C ALA A 123 12.07 10.98 -25.26
N LEU A 124 12.77 11.58 -26.23
CA LEU A 124 12.20 11.90 -27.54
C LEU A 124 12.71 10.86 -28.55
N ALA A 125 11.80 10.18 -29.26
CA ALA A 125 12.15 9.08 -30.15
C ALA A 125 13.13 9.47 -31.27
N ASP A 126 13.05 10.71 -31.75
CA ASP A 126 13.83 11.21 -32.89
C ASP A 126 15.14 11.91 -32.50
N LEU A 127 15.46 11.96 -31.20
CA LEU A 127 16.68 12.58 -30.68
C LEU A 127 17.51 11.50 -29.97
N GLU A 128 18.61 11.08 -30.59
CA GLU A 128 19.60 10.27 -29.87
C GLU A 128 20.24 11.15 -28.78
N GLY A 129 19.96 10.83 -27.53
CA GLY A 129 20.40 11.59 -26.37
C GLY A 129 20.00 10.92 -25.06
N GLU A 130 20.54 11.43 -23.95
CA GLU A 130 20.17 11.00 -22.61
C GLU A 130 18.72 11.41 -22.30
N ASP A 131 17.99 10.56 -21.57
CA ASP A 131 16.65 10.89 -21.13
C ASP A 131 16.64 12.22 -20.35
N MET A 132 15.69 13.09 -20.64
CA MET A 132 15.48 14.31 -19.89
C MET A 132 14.77 13.98 -18.58
N THR A 133 15.29 14.47 -17.45
CA THR A 133 14.53 14.48 -16.19
C THR A 133 13.72 15.77 -16.14
N PRO A 134 12.37 15.72 -16.18
CA PRO A 134 11.55 16.92 -16.09
C PRO A 134 11.66 17.57 -14.71
N GLU A 135 11.47 18.88 -14.65
CA GLU A 135 11.41 19.61 -13.38
C GLU A 135 10.09 19.31 -12.66
N LEU A 136 10.19 18.94 -11.39
CA LEU A 136 9.03 18.77 -10.51
C LEU A 136 8.44 20.15 -10.20
N SER A 137 7.25 20.41 -10.74
CA SER A 137 6.61 21.72 -10.65
C SER A 137 5.69 21.87 -9.44
N LYS A 138 5.11 20.75 -8.96
CA LYS A 138 4.13 20.75 -7.87
C LYS A 138 4.06 19.39 -7.21
N THR A 139 3.96 19.37 -5.89
CA THR A 139 3.59 18.20 -5.09
C THR A 139 2.30 18.53 -4.33
N VAL A 140 1.37 17.59 -4.28
CA VAL A 140 0.10 17.69 -3.55
C VAL A 140 -0.04 16.47 -2.65
N LYS A 141 -0.33 16.70 -1.38
CA LYS A 141 -0.69 15.67 -0.40
C LYS A 141 -2.12 15.94 0.07
N THR A 142 -3.00 14.97 -0.11
CA THR A 142 -4.39 15.01 0.36
C THR A 142 -4.58 13.91 1.39
N VAL A 143 -5.10 14.26 2.57
CA VAL A 143 -5.32 13.30 3.65
C VAL A 143 -6.82 13.22 3.93
N GLY A 144 -7.40 12.03 3.79
CA GLY A 144 -8.78 11.75 4.14
C GLY A 144 -8.90 11.41 5.62
N VAL A 145 -9.55 12.26 6.41
CA VAL A 145 -9.74 12.05 7.85
C VAL A 145 -11.23 11.77 8.15
N SER A 146 -11.50 10.73 8.92
CA SER A 146 -12.84 10.33 9.36
C SER A 146 -12.98 10.46 10.89
N LEU A 147 -14.20 10.74 11.34
CA LEU A 147 -14.61 10.75 12.76
C LEU A 147 -15.29 9.44 13.18
N GLY A 148 -15.29 8.42 12.31
CA GLY A 148 -15.88 7.12 12.59
C GLY A 148 -15.28 6.03 11.72
N SER A 149 -15.31 4.80 12.23
CA SER A 149 -14.92 3.57 11.53
C SER A 149 -16.04 2.55 11.70
N ASP A 150 -16.37 1.81 10.64
CA ASP A 150 -17.29 0.66 10.73
C ASP A 150 -16.71 -0.47 11.59
N TYR A 151 -15.41 -0.42 11.91
CA TYR A 151 -14.70 -1.40 12.72
C TYR A 151 -13.58 -0.72 13.53
N LEU A 152 -13.79 -0.50 14.82
CA LEU A 152 -12.81 0.08 15.74
C LEU A 152 -12.07 -1.05 16.48
N PRO A 153 -10.73 -1.00 16.62
CA PRO A 153 -10.03 -1.88 17.55
C PRO A 153 -10.58 -1.65 18.97
N LEU A 154 -10.63 -2.69 19.80
CA LEU A 154 -11.29 -2.69 21.12
C LEU A 154 -10.84 -1.54 22.03
N GLU A 155 -9.59 -1.10 21.90
CA GLU A 155 -9.01 0.04 22.62
C GLU A 155 -9.64 1.39 22.21
N ASP A 156 -9.96 1.57 20.93
CA ASP A 156 -10.57 2.78 20.39
C ASP A 156 -12.10 2.84 20.56
N VAL A 157 -12.74 1.71 20.86
CA VAL A 157 -14.20 1.64 21.13
C VAL A 157 -14.60 2.52 22.34
N THR A 158 -13.64 2.83 23.23
CA THR A 158 -13.85 3.66 24.42
C THR A 158 -13.45 5.12 24.25
N SER A 159 -12.88 5.50 23.10
CA SER A 159 -12.44 6.86 22.83
C SER A 159 -13.58 7.71 22.25
N GLU A 160 -13.92 8.83 22.91
CA GLU A 160 -15.00 9.74 22.48
C GLU A 160 -14.59 10.68 21.32
N GLU A 161 -13.29 10.80 21.01
CA GLU A 161 -12.74 11.73 20.01
C GLU A 161 -11.62 11.09 19.17
N THR A 162 -11.95 10.12 18.32
CA THR A 162 -10.92 9.48 17.49
C THR A 162 -11.00 9.94 16.04
N TYR A 163 -10.08 10.84 15.67
CA TYR A 163 -9.79 11.12 14.26
C TYR A 163 -9.00 9.95 13.68
N HIS A 164 -9.44 9.44 12.54
CA HIS A 164 -8.74 8.37 11.84
C HIS A 164 -8.37 8.81 10.43
N VAL A 165 -7.10 8.66 10.06
CA VAL A 165 -6.69 8.79 8.66
C VAL A 165 -7.19 7.56 7.91
N SER A 166 -8.11 7.77 6.97
CA SER A 166 -8.69 6.71 6.15
C SER A 166 -7.81 6.37 4.95
N HIS A 167 -7.25 7.39 4.31
CA HIS A 167 -6.35 7.26 3.18
C HIS A 167 -5.51 8.53 3.02
N ILE A 168 -4.39 8.40 2.30
CA ILE A 168 -3.54 9.50 1.88
C ILE A 168 -3.35 9.39 0.37
N GLU A 169 -3.59 10.49 -0.35
CA GLU A 169 -3.27 10.63 -1.76
C GLU A 169 -2.05 11.54 -1.92
N TYR A 170 -1.13 11.12 -2.77
CA TYR A 170 0.06 11.86 -3.14
C TYR A 170 0.05 12.09 -4.65
N SER A 171 0.35 13.31 -5.08
CA SER A 171 0.48 13.64 -6.48
C SER A 171 1.68 14.52 -6.78
N GLU A 172 2.39 14.20 -7.85
CA GLU A 172 3.50 14.96 -8.40
C GLU A 172 3.14 15.45 -9.81
N THR A 173 3.37 16.73 -10.08
CA THR A 173 3.16 17.34 -11.40
C THR A 173 4.47 17.79 -12.00
N TYR A 174 4.75 17.29 -13.20
CA TYR A 174 5.90 17.63 -14.02
C TYR A 174 5.42 18.48 -15.19
N LYS A 175 6.11 19.59 -15.47
CA LYS A 175 5.73 20.50 -16.56
C LYS A 175 6.86 20.68 -17.54
N VAL A 176 6.54 20.57 -18.83
CA VAL A 176 7.45 20.87 -19.92
C VAL A 176 6.84 22.00 -20.75
N THR A 177 7.62 23.05 -20.97
CA THR A 177 7.21 24.20 -21.76
C THR A 177 7.96 24.26 -23.09
N ASN A 178 7.31 24.77 -24.13
CA ASN A 178 7.87 24.91 -25.47
C ASN A 178 8.53 23.61 -25.97
N ALA A 179 7.82 22.49 -25.86
CA ALA A 179 8.37 21.17 -26.14
C ALA A 179 8.74 21.00 -27.61
N THR A 180 9.80 20.22 -27.86
CA THR A 180 10.12 19.74 -29.20
C THR A 180 9.00 18.84 -29.71
N GLY A 181 8.58 19.07 -30.96
CA GLY A 181 7.56 18.26 -31.59
C GLY A 181 8.07 16.86 -31.91
N GLY A 182 7.24 15.85 -31.71
CA GLY A 182 7.59 14.47 -31.98
C GLY A 182 6.92 13.49 -31.03
N VAL A 183 7.39 12.24 -31.07
CA VAL A 183 6.93 11.17 -30.18
C VAL A 183 7.81 11.16 -28.94
N TRP A 184 7.18 11.40 -27.79
CA TRP A 184 7.79 11.36 -26.47
C TRP A 184 7.47 10.03 -25.79
N THR A 185 8.43 9.50 -25.04
CA THR A 185 8.30 8.35 -24.16
C THR A 185 8.41 8.81 -22.71
N LEU A 186 7.31 8.70 -21.96
CA LEU A 186 7.27 8.87 -20.52
C LEU A 186 7.74 7.58 -19.85
N LYS A 187 8.70 7.69 -18.94
CA LYS A 187 9.19 6.59 -18.10
C LYS A 187 8.94 6.91 -16.64
N ILE A 188 8.21 6.04 -15.94
CA ILE A 188 7.87 6.20 -14.51
C ILE A 188 8.39 4.99 -13.75
N LEU A 189 9.30 5.21 -12.81
CA LEU A 189 9.74 4.20 -11.85
C LEU A 189 9.19 4.55 -10.46
N PRO A 190 8.17 3.84 -9.95
CA PRO A 190 7.63 4.08 -8.62
C PRO A 190 8.56 3.58 -7.51
N LYS A 191 8.44 4.19 -6.33
CA LYS A 191 9.01 3.74 -5.05
C LYS A 191 7.95 3.85 -3.97
N ASN A 192 7.84 2.80 -3.15
CA ASN A 192 6.87 2.65 -2.06
C ASN A 192 5.41 2.88 -2.47
N THR A 193 5.06 2.39 -3.65
CA THR A 193 3.75 2.57 -4.26
C THR A 193 3.19 1.22 -4.72
N GLN A 194 2.03 0.83 -4.22
CA GLN A 194 1.33 -0.40 -4.66
C GLN A 194 0.68 -0.19 -6.03
N SER A 195 0.03 0.96 -6.22
CA SER A 195 -0.61 1.35 -7.48
C SER A 195 -0.44 2.86 -7.70
N PHE A 196 -0.36 3.26 -8.97
CA PHE A 196 -0.32 4.66 -9.35
C PHE A 196 -1.12 4.89 -10.62
N GLU A 197 -1.57 6.12 -10.79
CA GLU A 197 -2.24 6.62 -11.98
C GLU A 197 -1.40 7.76 -12.57
N TYR A 198 -1.54 7.98 -13.87
CA TYR A 198 -0.92 9.12 -14.54
C TYR A 198 -1.87 9.76 -15.55
N THR A 199 -1.77 11.08 -15.66
CA THR A 199 -2.47 11.89 -16.65
C THR A 199 -1.47 12.74 -17.41
N ILE A 200 -1.58 12.75 -18.73
CA ILE A 200 -0.78 13.61 -19.61
C ILE A 200 -1.73 14.66 -20.21
N GLU A 201 -1.50 15.93 -19.89
CA GLU A 201 -2.27 17.04 -20.45
C GLU A 201 -1.42 17.71 -21.54
N ILE A 202 -1.92 17.75 -22.78
CA ILE A 202 -1.19 18.31 -23.93
C ILE A 202 -1.97 19.50 -24.47
N GLY A 203 -1.31 20.66 -24.54
CA GLY A 203 -1.94 21.91 -24.96
C GLY A 203 -2.70 22.54 -23.80
N GLY A 204 -2.19 23.69 -23.36
CA GLY A 204 -2.93 24.68 -22.58
C GLY A 204 -3.33 25.85 -23.46
#